data_AF-A0A941BNI6-F1
#
_entry.id   AF-A0A941BNI6-F1
#
_cell.length_a   1.000
_cell.length_b   1.000
_cell.length_c   1.000
_cell.angle_alpha   90.00
_cell.angle_beta   90.00
_cell.angle_gamma   90.00
#
_symmetry.space_group_name_H-M   'P 1'
#
loop_
_entity.id
_entity.type
_entity.pdbx_description
1 polymer ?
#
loop_
_entity_poly.entity_id
_entity_poly.type
_entity_poly.pdbx_seq_one_letter_code
_entity_poly.pdbx_strand_id
1 'polypeptide(L)'
;MAKSPVEITTQLSMAEAADVFRGAMRVSWWNENITGAGTTFEEPRGSVFDTVAEDRPDFAVIALLGGRGAEIQKSAVHMYMWDRGAHREIMLGVGRNLGAFGIKANRKIRRYLDTLADLDPSMKYTGI
;
A
#
# COMPACT_ATOMS: atom_id res chain seq x y z
N MET A 1 -16.88 -6.49 -1.58
CA MET A 1 -16.50 -5.11 -1.23
C MET A 1 -15.37 -5.28 -0.23
N ALA A 2 -14.12 -4.95 -0.57
CA ALA A 2 -12.98 -5.26 0.29
C ALA A 2 -13.12 -4.50 1.62
N LYS A 3 -13.05 -5.24 2.74
CA LYS A 3 -13.07 -4.65 4.08
C LYS A 3 -11.67 -4.13 4.36
N SER A 4 -11.37 -2.89 3.98
CA SER A 4 -10.16 -2.24 4.52
C SER A 4 -10.29 -2.16 6.06
N PRO A 5 -9.23 -2.52 6.81
CA PRO A 5 -7.87 -2.82 6.33
C PRO A 5 -7.65 -4.28 5.89
N VAL A 6 -6.72 -4.48 4.94
CA VAL A 6 -6.17 -5.81 4.60
C VAL A 6 -4.95 -6.05 5.48
N GLU A 7 -4.95 -7.13 6.23
CA GLU A 7 -3.84 -7.53 7.11
C GLU A 7 -3.10 -8.69 6.46
N ILE A 8 -1.77 -8.67 6.51
CA ILE A 8 -0.90 -9.66 5.86
C ILE A 8 0.20 -10.07 6.83
N THR A 9 0.51 -11.36 6.87
CA THR A 9 1.70 -11.90 7.53
C THR A 9 2.57 -12.56 6.48
N THR A 10 3.86 -12.19 6.42
CA THR A 10 4.83 -12.73 5.44
C THR A 10 6.19 -12.97 6.08
N GLN A 11 6.96 -13.92 5.56
CA GLN A 11 8.36 -14.17 5.95
C GLN A 11 9.37 -13.31 5.18
N LEU A 12 8.94 -12.63 4.11
CA LEU A 12 9.82 -11.73 3.35
C LEU A 12 10.43 -10.66 4.25
N SER A 13 11.60 -10.18 3.87
CA SER A 13 12.19 -9.01 4.51
C SER A 13 11.34 -7.76 4.25
N MET A 14 11.48 -6.76 5.11
CA MET A 14 10.82 -5.47 4.92
C MET A 14 11.16 -4.84 3.56
N ALA A 15 12.42 -4.95 3.13
CA ALA A 15 12.88 -4.38 1.87
C ALA A 15 12.20 -5.06 0.67
N GLU A 16 12.12 -6.40 0.67
CA GLU A 16 11.46 -7.16 -0.40
C GLU A 16 9.96 -6.82 -0.47
N ALA A 17 9.27 -6.81 0.69
CA ALA A 17 7.86 -6.46 0.74
C ALA A 17 7.60 -5.03 0.23
N ALA A 18 8.44 -4.06 0.63
CA ALA A 18 8.36 -2.68 0.16
C ALA A 18 8.63 -2.54 -1.35
N ASP A 19 9.56 -3.32 -1.90
CA ASP A 19 9.85 -3.32 -3.34
C ASP A 19 8.70 -3.91 -4.16
N VAL A 20 8.10 -5.00 -3.69
CA VAL A 20 6.90 -5.59 -4.31
C VAL A 20 5.74 -4.60 -4.27
N PHE A 21 5.57 -3.89 -3.14
CA PHE A 21 4.55 -2.84 -3.01
C PHE A 21 4.78 -1.71 -4.01
N ARG A 22 6.01 -1.20 -4.12
CA ARG A 22 6.39 -0.17 -5.08
C ARG A 22 6.07 -0.59 -6.52
N GLY A 23 6.40 -1.83 -6.89
CA GLY A 23 6.09 -2.40 -8.20
C GLY A 23 4.59 -2.49 -8.48
N ALA A 24 3.81 -2.99 -7.52
CA ALA A 24 2.36 -3.11 -7.65
C ALA A 24 1.66 -1.75 -7.75
N MET A 25 2.16 -0.74 -7.04
CA MET A 25 1.56 0.59 -6.98
C MET A 25 1.84 1.48 -8.19
N ARG A 26 2.92 1.23 -8.95
CA ARG A 26 3.24 1.98 -10.18
C ARG A 26 2.13 1.91 -11.23
N VAL A 27 1.77 3.05 -11.80
CA VAL A 27 0.93 3.13 -13.00
C VAL A 27 1.73 2.72 -14.22
N SER A 28 1.06 2.27 -15.29
CA SER A 28 1.76 1.82 -16.49
C SER A 28 2.47 2.99 -17.17
N TRP A 29 3.63 2.72 -17.78
CA TRP A 29 4.43 3.69 -18.53
C TRP A 29 3.60 4.46 -19.59
N TRP A 30 2.64 3.80 -20.22
CA TRP A 30 1.70 4.43 -21.16
C TRP A 30 0.81 5.50 -20.51
N ASN A 31 0.30 5.23 -19.30
CA ASN A 31 -0.51 6.21 -18.57
C ASN A 31 0.34 7.38 -18.03
N GLU A 32 1.57 7.10 -17.60
CA GLU A 32 2.52 8.12 -17.14
C GLU A 32 2.82 9.16 -18.23
N ASN A 33 3.09 8.71 -19.45
CA ASN A 33 3.48 9.61 -20.54
C ASN A 33 2.30 10.33 -21.23
N ILE A 34 1.11 9.72 -21.27
CA ILE A 34 -0.02 10.27 -22.04
C ILE A 34 -0.94 11.12 -21.16
N THR A 35 -1.21 10.68 -19.94
CA THR A 35 -2.15 11.36 -19.03
C THR A 35 -1.46 12.17 -17.94
N GLY A 36 -0.13 12.08 -17.86
CA GLY A 36 0.64 12.63 -16.74
C GLY A 36 0.33 11.98 -15.39
N ALA A 37 -0.38 10.83 -15.40
CA ALA A 37 -0.76 10.08 -14.20
C ALA A 37 0.43 9.27 -13.69
N GLY A 38 0.94 9.60 -12.50
CA GLY A 38 2.05 8.92 -11.86
C GLY A 38 1.67 8.27 -10.52
N THR A 39 2.63 7.58 -9.91
CA THR A 39 2.55 7.19 -8.50
C THR A 39 3.63 7.94 -7.73
N THR A 40 3.25 8.67 -6.70
CA THR A 40 4.20 9.28 -5.74
C THR A 40 4.17 8.48 -4.44
N PHE A 41 5.33 8.28 -3.83
CA PHE A 41 5.46 7.61 -2.54
C PHE A 41 5.87 8.64 -1.49
N GLU A 42 5.12 8.72 -0.40
CA GLU A 42 5.35 9.67 0.68
C GLU A 42 5.29 8.95 2.03
N GLU A 43 6.11 9.36 2.99
CA GLU A 43 5.97 8.90 4.37
C GLU A 43 4.72 9.55 5.00
N PRO A 44 3.86 8.80 5.72
CA PRO A 44 2.76 9.39 6.46
C PRO A 44 3.30 10.43 7.46
N ARG A 45 2.82 11.67 7.40
CA ARG A 45 3.25 12.71 8.34
C ARG A 45 2.52 12.57 9.67
N GLY A 46 3.26 12.81 10.74
CA GLY A 46 2.92 12.38 12.10
C GLY A 46 1.60 12.87 12.66
N SER A 47 1.04 12.05 13.53
CA SER A 47 -0.13 12.28 14.37
C SER A 47 0.30 12.53 15.82
N VAL A 48 -0.48 13.32 16.58
CA VAL A 48 -0.30 13.42 18.05
C VAL A 48 -0.37 12.03 18.69
N PHE A 49 -1.16 11.13 18.10
CA PHE A 49 -1.28 9.74 18.54
C PHE A 49 -0.03 8.90 18.32
N ASP A 50 0.85 9.28 17.37
CA ASP A 50 2.09 8.54 17.16
C ASP A 50 2.90 8.57 18.45
N THR A 51 2.92 9.69 19.18
CA THR A 51 3.67 9.80 20.44
C THR A 51 3.21 8.86 21.55
N VAL A 52 1.95 8.41 21.51
CA VAL A 52 1.33 7.57 22.56
C VAL A 52 1.07 6.13 22.11
N ALA A 53 1.32 5.78 20.85
CA ALA A 53 1.19 4.41 20.37
C ALA A 53 2.37 3.55 20.85
N GLU A 54 2.07 2.51 21.64
CA GLU A 54 3.07 1.58 22.19
C GLU A 54 3.62 0.60 21.13
N ASP A 55 2.88 0.34 20.05
CA ASP A 55 3.25 -0.58 18.97
C ASP A 55 3.29 0.12 17.61
N ARG A 56 4.29 0.97 17.40
CA ARG A 56 4.46 1.72 16.14
C ARG A 56 4.98 0.85 15.02
N PRO A 57 4.56 1.09 13.76
CA PRO A 57 5.15 0.41 12.62
C PRO A 57 6.62 0.81 12.44
N ASP A 58 7.48 -0.16 12.14
CA ASP A 58 8.88 0.06 11.78
C ASP A 58 9.02 0.73 10.40
N PHE A 59 8.00 0.60 9.55
CA PHE A 59 7.95 1.23 8.23
C PHE A 59 6.53 1.64 7.86
N ALA A 60 6.38 2.83 7.28
CA ALA A 60 5.11 3.27 6.74
C ALA A 60 5.29 4.09 5.45
N VAL A 61 4.37 3.88 4.49
CA VAL A 61 4.38 4.59 3.21
C VAL A 61 2.97 4.80 2.68
N ILE A 62 2.74 5.93 2.02
CA ILE A 62 1.54 6.28 1.28
C ILE A 62 1.89 6.28 -0.21
N ALA A 63 1.22 5.44 -0.98
CA ALA A 63 1.24 5.48 -2.44
C ALA A 63 0.08 6.35 -2.95
N LEU A 64 0.39 7.54 -3.46
CA LEU A 64 -0.55 8.44 -4.11
C LEU A 64 -0.65 8.11 -5.60
N LEU A 65 -1.81 7.60 -6.00
CA LEU A 65 -2.15 7.18 -7.36
C LEU A 65 -2.88 8.32 -8.08
N GLY A 66 -2.24 8.98 -9.05
CA GLY A 66 -2.84 10.07 -9.82
C GLY A 66 -1.83 11.06 -10.44
N GLY A 67 -2.28 11.90 -11.37
CA GLY A 67 -1.41 12.79 -12.16
C GLY A 67 -1.08 14.16 -11.56
N ARG A 68 -0.23 14.92 -12.28
CA ARG A 68 0.11 16.32 -11.97
C ARG A 68 -1.10 17.24 -12.22
N GLY A 69 -1.58 17.89 -11.15
CA GLY A 69 -2.63 18.90 -11.20
C GLY A 69 -3.43 18.91 -9.88
N ALA A 70 -3.81 20.11 -9.39
CA ALA A 70 -4.58 20.25 -8.15
C ALA A 70 -6.01 19.66 -8.24
N GLU A 71 -6.49 19.40 -9.46
CA GLU A 71 -7.84 18.87 -9.74
C GLU A 71 -7.86 17.38 -10.09
N ILE A 72 -6.72 16.70 -10.29
CA ILE A 72 -6.71 15.26 -10.56
C ILE A 72 -6.88 14.52 -9.23
N GLN A 73 -8.08 13.98 -9.01
CA GLN A 73 -8.45 13.21 -7.83
C GLN A 73 -7.48 12.03 -7.62
N LYS A 74 -6.73 12.05 -6.50
CA LYS A 74 -5.67 11.06 -6.18
C LYS A 74 -6.20 9.99 -5.23
N SER A 75 -6.07 8.70 -5.59
CA SER A 75 -6.27 7.60 -4.63
C SER A 75 -5.04 7.37 -3.79
N ALA A 76 -5.21 7.01 -2.52
CA ALA A 76 -4.11 6.71 -1.63
C ALA A 76 -4.21 5.26 -1.13
N VAL A 77 -3.12 4.51 -1.24
CA VAL A 77 -2.94 3.22 -0.56
C VAL A 77 -1.87 3.42 0.49
N HIS A 78 -2.23 3.16 1.74
CA HIS A 78 -1.35 3.23 2.89
C HIS A 78 -0.83 1.83 3.17
N MET A 79 0.47 1.71 3.42
CA MET A 79 1.11 0.50 3.91
C MET A 79 1.80 0.83 5.22
N TYR A 80 1.50 0.03 6.24
CA TYR A 80 2.19 0.03 7.52
C TYR A 80 2.77 -1.36 7.73
N MET A 81 3.98 -1.45 8.25
CA MET A 81 4.68 -2.71 8.43
C MET A 81 5.43 -2.73 9.76
N TRP A 82 5.33 -3.87 10.44
CA TRP A 82 6.03 -4.18 11.69
C TRP A 82 6.96 -5.36 11.46
N ASP A 83 8.18 -5.29 11.97
CA ASP A 83 9.11 -6.41 12.02
C ASP A 83 8.92 -7.20 13.32
N ARG A 84 8.43 -8.43 13.19
CA ARG A 84 8.26 -9.37 14.31
C ARG A 84 9.39 -10.41 14.35
N GLY A 85 10.51 -10.10 13.69
CA GLY A 85 11.71 -10.94 13.61
C GLY A 85 11.57 -12.03 12.55
N ALA A 86 10.87 -13.11 12.90
CA ALA A 86 10.70 -14.26 11.99
C ALA A 86 9.69 -14.00 10.86
N HIS A 87 8.85 -12.97 11.01
CA HIS A 87 7.83 -12.59 10.03
C HIS A 87 7.52 -11.09 10.15
N ARG A 88 6.86 -10.54 9.13
CA ARG A 88 6.44 -9.14 9.03
C ARG A 88 4.92 -9.12 9.04
N GLU A 89 4.38 -8.22 9.83
CA GLU A 89 2.95 -7.89 9.80
C GLU A 89 2.79 -6.64 8.94
N ILE A 90 1.89 -6.69 7.98
CA ILE A 90 1.63 -5.59 7.05
C ILE A 90 0.14 -5.27 7.09
N MET A 91 -0.19 -3.99 7.25
CA MET A 91 -1.54 -3.49 7.15
C MET A 91 -1.67 -2.56 5.94
N LEU A 92 -2.64 -2.84 5.07
CA LEU A 92 -2.97 -2.01 3.92
C LEU A 92 -4.32 -1.32 4.11
N GLY A 93 -4.31 0.00 3.95
CA GLY A 93 -5.50 0.84 4.01
C GLY A 93 -5.73 1.62 2.73
N VAL A 94 -6.99 1.87 2.37
CA VAL A 94 -7.35 2.82 1.30
C VAL A 94 -7.83 4.12 1.95
N GLY A 95 -7.25 5.26 1.56
CA GLY A 95 -7.65 6.58 2.06
C GLY A 95 -9.12 6.89 1.73
N ARG A 96 -9.91 7.27 2.75
CA ARG A 96 -11.40 7.19 2.78
C ARG A 96 -12.23 8.10 1.85
N ASN A 97 -11.65 8.88 0.94
CA ASN A 97 -12.41 9.93 0.24
C ASN A 97 -12.83 9.66 -1.22
N LEU A 98 -12.86 8.41 -1.71
CA LEU A 98 -12.97 8.24 -3.17
C LEU A 98 -13.84 7.06 -3.60
N GLY A 99 -15.11 7.33 -3.88
CA GLY A 99 -16.14 6.40 -4.37
C GLY A 99 -15.68 5.40 -5.45
N ALA A 100 -15.88 5.68 -6.75
CA ALA A 100 -15.55 4.76 -7.86
C ALA A 100 -14.05 4.36 -7.95
N PHE A 101 -13.19 4.99 -7.13
CA PHE A 101 -11.75 4.84 -7.15
C PHE A 101 -11.22 3.73 -6.24
N GLY A 102 -12.01 3.29 -5.25
CA GLY A 102 -11.69 2.10 -4.45
C GLY A 102 -11.44 0.87 -5.31
N ILE A 103 -12.05 0.79 -6.51
CA ILE A 103 -11.84 -0.30 -7.47
C ILE A 103 -10.40 -0.33 -8.02
N LYS A 104 -9.78 0.83 -8.30
CA LYS A 104 -8.40 0.91 -8.80
C LYS A 104 -7.39 0.56 -7.71
N ALA A 105 -7.60 1.06 -6.49
CA ALA A 105 -6.79 0.71 -5.32
C ALA A 105 -6.88 -0.79 -5.02
N ASN A 106 -8.09 -1.37 -5.00
CA ASN A 106 -8.30 -2.80 -4.76
C ASN A 106 -7.61 -3.68 -5.81
N ARG A 107 -7.61 -3.28 -7.08
CA ARG A 107 -6.88 -4.02 -8.13
C ARG A 107 -5.37 -4.03 -7.87
N LYS A 108 -4.81 -2.92 -7.39
CA LYS A 108 -3.38 -2.84 -7.07
C LYS A 108 -3.02 -3.60 -5.79
N ILE A 109 -3.90 -3.57 -4.78
CA ILE A 109 -3.76 -4.39 -3.57
C ILE A 109 -3.79 -5.88 -3.94
N ARG A 110 -4.71 -6.32 -4.82
CA ARG A 110 -4.74 -7.71 -5.29
C ARG A 110 -3.45 -8.10 -6.02
N ARG A 111 -2.98 -7.27 -6.97
CA ARG A 111 -1.69 -7.50 -7.63
C ARG A 111 -0.55 -7.65 -6.62
N TYR A 112 -0.53 -6.80 -5.59
CA TYR A 112 0.48 -6.88 -4.53
C TYR A 112 0.41 -8.22 -3.78
N LEU A 113 -0.79 -8.65 -3.38
CA LEU A 113 -1.02 -9.93 -2.73
C LEU A 113 -0.63 -11.11 -3.61
N ASP A 114 -0.98 -11.09 -4.89
CA ASP A 114 -0.64 -12.14 -5.84
C ASP A 114 0.89 -12.27 -5.96
N THR A 115 1.60 -11.15 -6.12
CA THR A 115 3.07 -11.15 -6.22
C THR A 115 3.75 -11.55 -4.91
N LEU A 116 3.19 -11.15 -3.75
CA LEU A 116 3.69 -11.61 -2.46
C LEU A 116 3.49 -13.11 -2.29
N ALA A 117 2.33 -13.67 -2.65
CA ALA A 117 2.05 -15.10 -2.53
C ALA A 117 2.96 -15.94 -3.45
N ASP A 118 3.33 -15.42 -4.61
CA ASP A 118 4.29 -16.06 -5.52
C ASP A 118 5.71 -16.14 -4.90
N LEU A 119 6.12 -15.10 -4.15
CA LEU A 119 7.44 -15.00 -3.53
C LEU A 119 7.52 -15.68 -2.15
N ASP A 120 6.41 -15.65 -1.41
CA ASP A 120 6.25 -16.28 -0.11
C ASP A 120 4.94 -17.09 -0.08
N PRO A 121 5.00 -18.37 -0.46
CA PRO A 121 3.84 -19.27 -0.43
C PRO A 121 3.26 -19.51 0.98
N SER A 122 3.98 -19.12 2.03
CA SER A 122 3.52 -19.23 3.42
C SER A 122 2.70 -18.02 3.89
N MET A 123 2.63 -16.97 3.06
CA MET A 123 1.92 -15.73 3.36
C MET A 123 0.46 -16.00 3.73
N LYS A 124 -0.03 -15.27 4.73
CA LYS A 124 -1.44 -15.24 5.12
C LYS A 124 -1.99 -13.83 5.00
N TYR A 125 -3.26 -13.68 4.66
CA TYR A 125 -3.91 -12.38 4.67
C TYR A 125 -5.40 -12.47 5.01
N THR A 126 -5.98 -11.37 5.50
CA THR A 126 -7.41 -11.20 5.80
C THR A 126 -7.92 -9.85 5.23
N GLY A 127 -9.24 -9.67 5.07
CA GLY A 127 -9.83 -8.35 4.75
C GLY A 127 -10.19 -8.06 3.28
N ILE A 128 -10.21 -9.06 2.38
CA ILE A 128 -10.67 -8.91 0.98
C ILE A 128 -12.18 -9.14 0.79
#